data_AF-A0A9D2CGL0-F1
#
_entry.id   AF-A0A9D2CGL0-F1
#
_cell.length_a   1.000
_cell.length_b   1.000
_cell.length_c   1.000
_cell.angle_alpha   90.00
_cell.angle_beta   90.00
_cell.angle_gamma   90.00
#
_symmetry.space_group_name_H-M   'P 1'
#
loop_
_entity.id
_entity.type
_entity.pdbx_description
1 polymer ?
#
loop_
_entity_poly.entity_id
_entity_poly.type
_entity_poly.pdbx_seq_one_letter_code
_entity_poly.pdbx_strand_id
1 'polypeptide(L)'
;MKRKAADVCALALGFGLVFLSACGGNGNAQPQKPSPEPPEESGYAVQDLTYEPDAGMNGVGGGKIFFSDPKESDGLTEYKLAWGAGGAPLKEYTGLAVFQPGEEEYLYELPEHTYVPREAEQIVVESYFNEIVLDTAVFDLPAAERSEKLYEFQAVSDFQLGGAASPTQHDRTEEAFRQIREISPDTSGIFVVGDMTDHGYAEEYEEMLSIIANIYPENVPDIYYAIGNHESYTGQTYEEMLTLFAAYTGNERAYYSVDKEGTKFIVLGSVKASDTVGVRCELGSAQLNWLEEQLREAGKDDAVFIFLHQPPKNTVSGSLTSLGQTWYGLNDSEDAALRRVLKNYPNATLFTGHTHWHLESEQPALFGEGKDANFFNTASVGYLWQGEGAGSAYAGSEGLFVEVYKDYVVVRGREFERGQWLSGAQYVFLQPSAGE
;
A
#
# COMPACT_ATOMS: atom_id res chain seq x y z
N MET A 1 26.55 12.69 56.93
CA MET A 1 25.76 13.82 56.39
C MET A 1 25.06 13.35 55.11
N LYS A 2 23.72 13.30 55.19
CA LYS A 2 22.67 13.20 54.16
C LYS A 2 23.01 12.63 52.77
N ARG A 3 22.55 11.40 52.51
CA ARG A 3 22.11 10.92 51.19
C ARG A 3 20.59 11.11 51.08
N LYS A 4 20.11 11.59 49.92
CA LYS A 4 18.67 11.73 49.61
C LYS A 4 18.10 10.38 49.15
N ALA A 5 16.92 10.06 49.68
CA ALA A 5 16.06 8.96 49.26
C ALA A 5 15.18 9.39 48.08
N ALA A 6 14.86 8.44 47.21
CA ALA A 6 13.77 8.53 46.24
C ALA A 6 12.73 7.46 46.62
N ASP A 7 11.48 7.90 46.71
CA ASP A 7 10.34 7.12 47.20
C ASP A 7 9.89 6.08 46.17
N VAL A 8 9.68 4.86 46.66
CA VAL A 8 8.97 3.77 45.96
C VAL A 8 7.65 3.57 46.72
N CYS A 9 6.54 3.94 46.11
CA CYS A 9 5.20 3.64 46.62
C CYS A 9 4.71 2.32 46.04
N ALA A 10 4.74 1.27 46.86
CA ALA A 10 3.94 0.07 46.67
C ALA A 10 2.61 0.26 47.43
N LEU A 11 1.47 0.02 46.77
CA LEU A 11 0.21 -0.18 47.47
C LEU A 11 -0.44 -1.49 47.05
N ALA A 12 -0.71 -2.30 48.07
CA ALA A 12 -1.27 -3.63 48.04
C ALA A 12 -2.78 -3.62 47.71
N LEU A 13 -3.20 -4.55 46.86
CA LEU A 13 -4.59 -4.88 46.59
C LEU A 13 -5.16 -5.75 47.72
N GLY A 14 -6.08 -5.18 48.50
CA GLY A 14 -6.88 -5.90 49.48
C GLY A 14 -8.21 -6.34 48.88
N PHE A 15 -8.43 -7.65 48.81
CA PHE A 15 -9.72 -8.27 48.50
C PHE A 15 -10.74 -8.02 49.62
N GLY A 16 -11.92 -7.51 49.25
CA GLY A 16 -13.07 -7.40 50.13
C GLY A 16 -14.35 -7.78 49.38
N LEU A 17 -14.84 -9.01 49.62
CA LEU A 17 -16.19 -9.42 49.26
C LEU A 17 -17.21 -8.57 50.02
N VAL A 18 -18.17 -7.96 49.31
CA VAL A 18 -19.39 -7.43 49.91
C VAL A 18 -20.60 -7.94 49.15
N PHE A 19 -21.54 -8.48 49.93
CA PHE A 19 -22.80 -9.09 49.57
C PHE A 19 -23.71 -8.19 48.71
N LEU A 20 -24.32 -8.78 47.68
CA LEU A 20 -25.49 -8.27 46.99
C LEU A 20 -26.69 -8.24 47.95
N SER A 21 -27.27 -7.07 48.17
CA SER A 21 -28.64 -6.90 48.66
C SER A 21 -29.40 -6.02 47.67
N ALA A 22 -30.46 -6.58 47.11
CA ALA A 22 -31.43 -5.87 46.29
C ALA A 22 -32.19 -4.83 47.11
N CYS A 23 -32.39 -3.64 46.53
CA CYS A 23 -33.54 -2.77 46.79
C CYS A 23 -33.68 -1.79 45.62
N GLY A 24 -34.91 -1.69 45.11
CA GLY A 24 -35.25 -0.93 43.90
C GLY A 24 -35.16 0.59 44.07
N GLY A 25 -34.96 1.25 42.93
CA GLY A 25 -35.13 2.69 42.76
C GLY A 25 -35.71 2.96 41.38
N ASN A 26 -36.92 3.51 41.35
CA ASN A 26 -37.57 4.06 40.17
C ASN A 26 -36.71 5.18 39.57
N GLY A 27 -36.06 4.90 38.44
CA GLY A 27 -35.45 5.89 37.56
C GLY A 27 -36.34 6.06 36.34
N ASN A 28 -36.92 7.24 36.20
CA ASN A 28 -37.77 7.65 35.09
C ASN A 28 -36.91 7.75 33.81
N ALA A 29 -36.78 6.64 33.06
CA ALA A 29 -36.16 6.67 31.76
C ALA A 29 -37.09 7.44 30.80
N GLN A 30 -36.64 8.61 30.35
CA GLN A 30 -37.27 9.23 29.18
C GLN A 30 -37.16 8.23 28.03
N PRO A 31 -38.24 7.99 27.26
CA PRO A 31 -38.12 7.16 26.07
C PRO A 31 -37.08 7.82 25.15
N GLN A 32 -36.03 7.08 24.81
CA GLN A 32 -35.21 7.42 23.66
C GLN A 32 -36.18 7.63 22.50
N LYS A 33 -36.11 8.81 21.86
CA LYS A 33 -36.82 9.01 20.60
C LYS A 33 -36.42 7.86 19.67
N PRO A 34 -37.37 7.17 19.02
CA PRO A 34 -37.01 6.19 18.02
C PRO A 34 -36.06 6.85 17.02
N SER A 35 -35.01 6.14 16.62
CA SER A 35 -34.21 6.51 15.45
C SER A 35 -35.19 6.79 14.31
N PRO A 36 -35.00 7.86 13.52
CA PRO A 36 -35.97 8.20 12.49
C PRO A 36 -36.13 7.00 11.56
N GLU A 37 -37.37 6.61 11.29
CA GLU A 37 -37.67 5.55 10.34
C GLU A 37 -37.30 6.04 8.93
N PRO A 38 -36.70 5.19 8.08
CA PRO A 38 -36.38 5.58 6.72
C PRO A 38 -37.66 5.97 5.97
N PRO A 39 -37.65 7.07 5.21
CA PRO A 39 -38.82 7.52 4.45
C PRO A 39 -39.25 6.46 3.42
N GLU A 40 -40.57 6.26 3.27
CA GLU A 40 -41.16 5.19 2.42
C GLU A 40 -41.21 5.53 0.91
N GLU A 41 -40.64 6.64 0.46
CA GLU A 41 -40.82 7.13 -0.93
C GLU A 41 -39.64 6.82 -1.86
N SER A 42 -39.95 6.51 -3.12
CA SER A 42 -38.99 6.39 -4.23
C SER A 42 -38.51 7.78 -4.67
N GLY A 43 -37.20 7.97 -4.90
CA GLY A 43 -36.69 9.27 -5.37
C GLY A 43 -35.35 9.71 -4.77
N TYR A 44 -34.74 8.88 -3.93
CA TYR A 44 -33.46 9.15 -3.26
C TYR A 44 -32.24 8.82 -4.12
N ALA A 45 -32.39 8.16 -5.28
CA ALA A 45 -31.30 7.96 -6.22
C ALA A 45 -30.82 9.29 -6.81
N VAL A 46 -29.51 9.52 -6.80
CA VAL A 46 -28.90 10.70 -7.44
C VAL A 46 -29.28 10.79 -8.92
N GLN A 47 -29.37 12.01 -9.43
CA GLN A 47 -29.74 12.27 -10.81
C GLN A 47 -28.48 12.50 -11.67
N ASP A 48 -28.64 12.44 -12.99
CA ASP A 48 -27.61 12.81 -13.98
C ASP A 48 -26.22 12.17 -13.78
N LEU A 49 -26.17 10.96 -13.19
CA LEU A 49 -24.92 10.23 -12.99
C LEU A 49 -24.25 9.93 -14.33
N THR A 50 -23.03 10.43 -14.51
CA THR A 50 -22.23 10.27 -15.73
C THR A 50 -20.76 10.05 -15.41
N TYR A 51 -20.04 9.42 -16.36
CA TYR A 51 -18.60 9.26 -16.32
C TYR A 51 -17.97 9.68 -17.65
N GLU A 52 -17.00 10.58 -17.55
CA GLU A 52 -16.20 11.09 -18.66
C GLU A 52 -14.76 10.59 -18.51
N PRO A 53 -14.34 9.52 -19.22
CA PRO A 53 -13.00 8.97 -19.12
C PRO A 53 -11.95 9.91 -19.73
N ASP A 54 -10.75 9.90 -19.16
CA ASP A 54 -9.59 10.62 -19.72
C ASP A 54 -9.18 10.02 -21.07
N ALA A 55 -8.74 10.89 -21.98
CA ALA A 55 -8.18 10.47 -23.25
C ALA A 55 -6.71 10.02 -23.08
N GLY A 56 -6.33 8.84 -23.58
CA GLY A 56 -4.92 8.49 -23.77
C GLY A 56 -4.47 7.11 -23.29
N MET A 57 -5.27 6.40 -22.47
CA MET A 57 -4.91 5.07 -21.96
C MET A 57 -5.83 3.96 -22.47
N ASN A 58 -6.23 4.00 -23.75
CA ASN A 58 -7.14 3.01 -24.35
C ASN A 58 -8.41 2.70 -23.54
N GLY A 59 -8.92 3.70 -22.81
CA GLY A 59 -10.14 3.57 -22.00
C GLY A 59 -9.96 2.85 -20.66
N VAL A 60 -8.73 2.63 -20.16
CA VAL A 60 -8.48 2.01 -18.85
C VAL A 60 -8.02 3.00 -17.76
N GLY A 61 -7.98 4.31 -18.06
CA GLY A 61 -7.45 5.37 -17.18
C GLY A 61 -8.51 6.18 -16.44
N GLY A 62 -8.07 7.28 -15.79
CA GLY A 62 -8.86 8.20 -14.97
C GLY A 62 -10.05 8.89 -15.65
N GLY A 63 -10.54 9.97 -15.07
CA GLY A 63 -11.65 10.73 -15.63
C GLY A 63 -12.47 11.47 -14.58
N LYS A 64 -13.70 11.81 -14.94
CA LYS A 64 -14.60 12.61 -14.09
C LYS A 64 -15.94 11.94 -13.94
N ILE A 65 -16.39 11.82 -12.69
CA ILE A 65 -17.72 11.32 -12.36
C ILE A 65 -18.54 12.50 -11.86
N PHE A 66 -19.69 12.71 -12.48
CA PHE A 66 -20.64 13.77 -12.12
C PHE A 66 -21.98 13.16 -11.73
N PHE A 67 -22.64 13.74 -10.74
CA PHE A 67 -24.04 13.48 -10.43
C PHE A 67 -24.68 14.69 -9.73
N SER A 68 -26.00 14.77 -9.77
CA SER A 68 -26.79 15.81 -9.11
C SER A 68 -27.62 15.24 -7.96
N ASP A 69 -28.02 16.12 -7.04
CA ASP A 69 -28.82 15.76 -5.87
C ASP A 69 -30.11 15.02 -6.29
N PRO A 70 -30.60 14.04 -5.51
CA PRO A 70 -31.83 13.34 -5.80
C PRO A 70 -33.04 14.28 -5.80
N LYS A 71 -34.17 13.78 -6.31
CA LYS A 71 -35.43 14.53 -6.27
C LYS A 71 -35.94 14.72 -4.84
N GLU A 72 -35.64 13.74 -3.99
CA GLU A 72 -35.87 13.79 -2.55
C GLU A 72 -34.52 13.68 -1.84
N SER A 73 -34.09 14.74 -1.15
CA SER A 73 -32.84 14.75 -0.38
C SER A 73 -33.04 14.99 1.12
N ASP A 74 -34.29 15.23 1.55
CA ASP A 74 -34.64 15.43 2.95
C ASP A 74 -34.25 14.21 3.80
N GLY A 75 -33.36 14.45 4.76
CA GLY A 75 -32.89 13.45 5.71
C GLY A 75 -31.67 12.65 5.25
N LEU A 76 -31.26 12.73 3.99
CA LEU A 76 -30.05 12.04 3.53
C LEU A 76 -28.83 12.48 4.36
N THR A 77 -27.95 11.52 4.62
CA THR A 77 -26.74 11.73 5.42
C THR A 77 -25.47 11.63 4.59
N GLU A 78 -25.45 10.79 3.55
CA GLU A 78 -24.26 10.59 2.72
C GLU A 78 -24.60 9.99 1.35
N TYR A 79 -23.74 10.26 0.38
CA TYR A 79 -23.62 9.51 -0.87
C TYR A 79 -22.31 8.73 -0.85
N LYS A 80 -22.35 7.43 -1.16
CA LYS A 80 -21.14 6.62 -1.31
C LYS A 80 -20.95 6.22 -2.76
N LEU A 81 -19.82 6.65 -3.31
CA LEU A 81 -19.38 6.32 -4.66
C LEU A 81 -18.49 5.07 -4.62
N ALA A 82 -18.74 4.11 -5.51
CA ALA A 82 -17.96 2.89 -5.60
C ALA A 82 -17.92 2.31 -7.02
N TRP A 83 -16.93 1.48 -7.29
CA TRP A 83 -17.00 0.51 -8.38
C TRP A 83 -18.10 -0.51 -8.10
N GLY A 84 -18.84 -0.92 -9.14
CA GLY A 84 -19.93 -1.87 -8.99
C GLY A 84 -20.16 -2.78 -10.17
N ALA A 85 -21.03 -3.76 -9.94
CA ALA A 85 -21.55 -4.67 -10.96
C ALA A 85 -22.92 -5.18 -10.51
N GLY A 86 -23.82 -5.44 -11.45
CA GLY A 86 -25.16 -5.97 -11.14
C GLY A 86 -26.01 -5.07 -10.23
N GLY A 87 -25.78 -3.75 -10.24
CA GLY A 87 -26.54 -2.79 -9.46
C GLY A 87 -26.03 -2.53 -8.04
N ALA A 88 -24.85 -3.06 -7.66
CA ALA A 88 -24.32 -2.94 -6.30
C ALA A 88 -22.81 -2.71 -6.28
N PRO A 89 -22.25 -2.12 -5.19
CA PRO A 89 -20.81 -1.99 -5.01
C PRO A 89 -20.07 -3.34 -5.00
N LEU A 90 -18.85 -3.36 -5.55
CA LEU A 90 -17.96 -4.51 -5.47
C LEU A 90 -17.48 -4.70 -4.02
N LYS A 91 -17.87 -5.81 -3.39
CA LYS A 91 -17.55 -6.09 -1.98
C LYS A 91 -16.05 -6.23 -1.69
N GLU A 92 -15.30 -6.69 -2.69
CA GLU A 92 -13.85 -6.88 -2.60
C GLU A 92 -13.08 -5.56 -2.75
N TYR A 93 -13.75 -4.42 -2.89
CA TYR A 93 -13.13 -3.10 -3.07
C TYR A 93 -13.60 -2.13 -1.98
N THR A 94 -12.71 -1.21 -1.60
CA THR A 94 -13.11 -0.03 -0.81
C THR A 94 -13.96 0.93 -1.65
N GLY A 95 -14.68 1.85 -1.00
CA GLY A 95 -15.37 2.93 -1.72
C GLY A 95 -14.39 3.91 -2.37
N LEU A 96 -14.83 4.59 -3.43
CA LEU A 96 -14.06 5.64 -4.11
C LEU A 96 -14.11 6.97 -3.35
N ALA A 97 -15.30 7.36 -2.89
CA ALA A 97 -15.53 8.62 -2.19
C ALA A 97 -16.81 8.59 -1.37
N VAL A 98 -16.88 9.48 -0.37
CA VAL A 98 -18.08 9.77 0.41
C VAL A 98 -18.38 11.25 0.33
N PHE A 99 -19.62 11.60 -0.02
CA PHE A 99 -20.08 12.99 -0.11
C PHE A 99 -21.17 13.26 0.93
N GLN A 100 -21.23 14.48 1.43
CA GLN A 100 -22.32 14.95 2.29
C GLN A 100 -23.40 15.63 1.42
N PRO A 101 -24.69 15.37 1.67
CA PRO A 101 -25.80 16.06 0.98
C PRO A 101 -25.80 17.58 1.24
N GLY A 102 -26.37 18.34 0.31
CA GLY A 102 -26.55 19.80 0.44
C GLY A 102 -25.99 20.65 -0.69
N GLU A 103 -25.34 20.04 -1.68
CA GLU A 103 -24.92 20.70 -2.92
C GLU A 103 -25.85 20.27 -4.07
N GLU A 104 -26.01 21.11 -5.10
CA GLU A 104 -26.83 20.76 -6.28
C GLU A 104 -26.13 19.74 -7.19
N GLU A 105 -24.80 19.81 -7.27
CA GLU A 105 -23.96 18.99 -8.16
C GLU A 105 -22.70 18.52 -7.42
N TYR A 106 -22.27 17.31 -7.76
CA TYR A 106 -21.11 16.64 -7.20
C TYR A 106 -20.15 16.22 -8.32
N LEU A 107 -18.85 16.41 -8.08
CA LEU A 107 -17.78 16.00 -8.96
C LEU A 107 -16.76 15.19 -8.17
N TYR A 108 -16.46 13.99 -8.67
CA TYR A 108 -15.28 13.22 -8.29
C TYR A 108 -14.29 13.18 -9.45
N GLU A 109 -13.09 13.71 -9.23
CA GLU A 109 -11.99 13.57 -10.18
C GLU A 109 -11.23 12.28 -9.86
N LEU A 110 -11.34 11.29 -10.75
CA LEU A 110 -10.48 10.11 -10.76
C LEU A 110 -9.13 10.54 -11.32
N PRO A 111 -8.03 10.45 -10.56
CA PRO A 111 -6.72 10.86 -11.03
C PRO A 111 -6.33 10.18 -12.35
N GLU A 112 -5.58 10.89 -13.18
CA GLU A 112 -4.89 10.29 -14.32
C GLU A 112 -4.08 9.08 -13.84
N HIS A 113 -3.96 8.04 -14.67
CA HIS A 113 -3.42 6.72 -14.31
C HIS A 113 -4.27 5.87 -13.37
N THR A 114 -5.50 6.26 -13.00
CA THR A 114 -6.37 5.34 -12.24
C THR A 114 -6.83 4.18 -13.11
N TYR A 115 -6.56 2.95 -12.69
CA TYR A 115 -7.03 1.74 -13.35
C TYR A 115 -8.48 1.44 -12.96
N VAL A 116 -9.38 1.39 -13.94
CA VAL A 116 -10.74 0.87 -13.73
C VAL A 116 -10.66 -0.66 -13.58
N PRO A 117 -11.08 -1.25 -12.44
CA PRO A 117 -11.04 -2.68 -12.20
C PRO A 117 -11.70 -3.50 -13.31
N ARG A 118 -11.23 -4.74 -13.56
CA ARG A 118 -11.84 -5.61 -14.59
C ARG A 118 -13.24 -6.07 -14.18
N GLU A 119 -13.44 -6.18 -12.88
CA GLU A 119 -14.65 -6.61 -12.21
C GLU A 119 -15.72 -5.51 -12.18
N ALA A 120 -15.34 -4.25 -12.46
CA ALA A 120 -16.25 -3.12 -12.49
C ALA A 120 -16.96 -3.05 -13.85
N GLU A 121 -18.28 -3.26 -13.82
CA GLU A 121 -19.17 -3.06 -14.97
C GLU A 121 -19.89 -1.71 -14.88
N GLN A 122 -19.94 -1.13 -13.68
CA GLN A 122 -20.71 0.05 -13.35
C GLN A 122 -19.96 0.96 -12.38
N ILE A 123 -20.31 2.24 -12.42
CA ILE A 123 -20.16 3.16 -11.28
C ILE A 123 -21.47 3.14 -10.50
N VAL A 124 -21.38 3.03 -9.19
CA VAL A 124 -22.53 2.98 -8.29
C VAL A 124 -22.46 4.14 -7.30
N VAL A 125 -23.58 4.85 -7.15
CA VAL A 125 -23.79 5.84 -6.09
C VAL A 125 -24.97 5.39 -5.24
N GLU A 126 -24.68 5.05 -4.00
CA GLU A 126 -25.69 4.72 -2.99
C GLU A 126 -26.02 5.95 -2.14
N SER A 127 -27.31 6.24 -1.99
CA SER A 127 -27.82 7.31 -1.13
C SER A 127 -28.23 6.74 0.22
N TYR A 128 -27.73 7.33 1.31
CA TYR A 128 -27.89 6.79 2.65
C TYR A 128 -28.71 7.69 3.57
N PHE A 129 -29.45 7.03 4.46
CA PHE A 129 -29.97 7.59 5.71
C PHE A 129 -29.32 6.90 6.90
N ASN A 130 -28.36 7.58 7.53
CA ASN A 130 -27.41 6.97 8.46
C ASN A 130 -26.74 5.74 7.82
N GLU A 131 -26.91 4.54 8.37
CA GLU A 131 -26.29 3.31 7.86
C GLU A 131 -27.17 2.55 6.85
N ILE A 132 -28.34 3.09 6.50
CA ILE A 132 -29.32 2.42 5.64
C ILE A 132 -29.23 2.99 4.22
N VAL A 133 -28.99 2.13 3.24
CA VAL A 133 -29.14 2.47 1.81
C VAL A 133 -30.61 2.70 1.52
N LEU A 134 -30.98 3.90 1.07
CA LEU A 134 -32.35 4.22 0.66
C LEU A 134 -32.57 3.93 -0.83
N ASP A 135 -31.59 4.23 -1.67
CA ASP A 135 -31.69 4.08 -3.12
C ASP A 135 -30.30 4.05 -3.77
N THR A 136 -30.24 3.63 -5.04
CA THR A 136 -29.00 3.41 -5.77
C THR A 136 -29.12 3.89 -7.21
N ALA A 137 -28.19 4.76 -7.62
CA ALA A 137 -28.00 5.10 -9.02
C ALA A 137 -26.80 4.35 -9.60
N VAL A 138 -26.89 4.00 -10.88
CA VAL A 138 -25.81 3.32 -11.59
C VAL A 138 -25.53 3.95 -12.93
N PHE A 139 -24.28 3.90 -13.34
CA PHE A 139 -23.83 4.23 -14.69
C PHE A 139 -23.05 3.05 -15.25
N ASP A 140 -23.50 2.53 -16.40
CA ASP A 140 -22.81 1.43 -17.07
C ASP A 140 -21.50 1.94 -17.69
N LEU A 141 -20.39 1.34 -17.28
CA LEU A 141 -19.07 1.69 -17.79
C LEU A 141 -18.96 1.30 -19.27
N PRO A 142 -18.28 2.12 -20.09
CA PRO A 142 -17.97 1.73 -21.45
C PRO A 142 -17.06 0.50 -21.45
N ALA A 143 -17.24 -0.38 -22.42
CA ALA A 143 -16.33 -1.51 -22.61
C ALA A 143 -14.92 -0.99 -22.92
N ALA A 144 -13.94 -1.37 -22.10
CA ALA A 144 -12.53 -1.07 -22.35
C ALA A 144 -11.87 -2.23 -23.12
N GLU A 145 -11.12 -1.92 -24.18
CA GLU A 145 -10.26 -2.90 -24.83
C GLU A 145 -9.05 -3.15 -23.94
N ARG A 146 -8.93 -4.37 -23.42
CA ARG A 146 -7.85 -4.76 -22.50
C ARG A 146 -6.92 -5.74 -23.19
N SER A 147 -5.61 -5.51 -23.05
CA SER A 147 -4.61 -6.39 -23.62
C SER A 147 -4.41 -7.66 -22.78
N GLU A 148 -3.64 -8.60 -23.31
CA GLU A 148 -3.33 -9.89 -22.69
C GLU A 148 -2.42 -9.70 -21.46
N LYS A 149 -2.77 -10.37 -20.34
CA LYS A 149 -1.89 -10.44 -19.16
C LYS A 149 -0.76 -11.40 -19.48
N LEU A 150 0.48 -10.92 -19.39
CA LEU A 150 1.67 -11.73 -19.63
C LEU A 150 2.06 -12.48 -18.35
N TYR A 151 2.16 -11.75 -17.25
CA TYR A 151 2.51 -12.30 -15.93
C TYR A 151 2.14 -11.32 -14.82
N GLU A 152 2.34 -11.72 -13.57
CA GLU A 152 2.17 -10.87 -12.40
C GLU A 152 3.19 -11.19 -11.32
N PHE A 153 3.45 -10.23 -10.44
CA PHE A 153 4.31 -10.38 -9.27
C PHE A 153 3.78 -9.51 -8.13
N GLN A 154 4.28 -9.72 -6.91
CA GLN A 154 3.87 -8.93 -5.75
C GLN A 154 5.06 -8.16 -5.17
N ALA A 155 4.77 -6.98 -4.62
CA ALA A 155 5.73 -6.19 -3.88
C ALA A 155 5.15 -5.86 -2.50
N VAL A 156 5.83 -6.37 -1.46
CA VAL A 156 5.46 -6.19 -0.05
C VAL A 156 6.70 -5.77 0.72
N SER A 157 6.55 -5.14 1.88
CA SER A 157 7.69 -4.63 2.64
C SER A 157 7.33 -4.51 4.11
N ASP A 158 8.35 -4.25 4.94
CA ASP A 158 8.18 -3.73 6.29
C ASP A 158 7.33 -4.66 7.17
N PHE A 159 7.71 -5.93 7.21
CA PHE A 159 7.09 -6.92 8.09
C PHE A 159 7.41 -6.59 9.55
N GLN A 160 8.65 -6.15 9.80
CA GLN A 160 9.21 -5.84 11.12
C GLN A 160 8.84 -6.91 12.15
N LEU A 161 9.18 -8.16 11.81
CA LEU A 161 9.00 -9.29 12.71
C LEU A 161 9.95 -9.13 13.91
N GLY A 162 9.38 -9.27 15.11
CA GLY A 162 10.06 -9.08 16.39
C GLY A 162 9.89 -10.27 17.35
N GLY A 163 9.52 -11.44 16.82
CA GLY A 163 9.17 -12.61 17.60
C GLY A 163 7.97 -12.38 18.51
N ALA A 164 8.01 -12.98 19.71
CA ALA A 164 6.90 -12.91 20.68
C ALA A 164 6.53 -11.49 21.15
N ALA A 165 7.36 -10.48 20.87
CA ALA A 165 7.08 -9.08 21.18
C ALA A 165 6.15 -8.40 20.15
N SER A 166 6.01 -8.97 18.95
CA SER A 166 5.32 -8.37 17.80
C SER A 166 4.28 -9.33 17.18
N PRO A 167 3.29 -9.83 17.96
CA PRO A 167 2.34 -10.83 17.47
C PRO A 167 1.44 -10.31 16.34
N THR A 168 1.13 -9.01 16.33
CA THR A 168 0.31 -8.41 15.26
C THR A 168 1.03 -8.44 13.90
N GLN A 169 2.34 -8.17 13.89
CA GLN A 169 3.17 -8.22 12.69
C GLN A 169 3.27 -9.65 12.14
N HIS A 170 3.36 -10.65 13.02
CA HIS A 170 3.29 -12.06 12.65
C HIS A 170 1.98 -12.37 11.91
N ASP A 171 0.84 -12.08 12.54
CA ASP A 171 -0.49 -12.39 12.00
C ASP A 171 -0.72 -11.66 10.66
N ARG A 172 -0.29 -10.40 10.55
CA ARG A 172 -0.38 -9.61 9.31
C ARG A 172 0.50 -10.17 8.20
N THR A 173 1.71 -10.59 8.53
CA THR A 173 2.63 -11.20 7.54
C THR A 173 2.10 -12.53 7.05
N GLU A 174 1.59 -13.38 7.96
CA GLU A 174 0.93 -14.63 7.60
C GLU A 174 -0.27 -14.39 6.68
N GLU A 175 -1.12 -13.43 7.03
CA GLU A 175 -2.30 -13.06 6.26
C GLU A 175 -1.95 -12.52 4.86
N ALA A 176 -0.92 -11.67 4.76
CA ALA A 176 -0.43 -11.16 3.48
C ALA A 176 0.02 -12.31 2.57
N PHE A 177 0.88 -13.20 3.05
CA PHE A 177 1.33 -14.36 2.25
C PHE A 177 0.18 -15.31 1.89
N ARG A 178 -0.77 -15.52 2.81
CA ARG A 178 -1.97 -16.35 2.55
C ARG A 178 -2.80 -15.77 1.41
N GLN A 179 -3.09 -14.47 1.43
CA GLN A 179 -3.86 -13.82 0.37
C GLN A 179 -3.11 -13.78 -0.96
N ILE A 180 -1.79 -13.55 -0.95
CA ILE A 180 -0.96 -13.65 -2.17
C ILE A 180 -1.10 -15.05 -2.78
N ARG A 181 -1.00 -16.11 -1.97
CA ARG A 181 -1.18 -17.50 -2.44
C ARG A 181 -2.56 -17.74 -3.06
N GLU A 182 -3.61 -17.20 -2.45
CA GLU A 182 -5.00 -17.42 -2.87
C GLU A 182 -5.35 -16.65 -4.14
N ILE A 183 -4.86 -15.42 -4.27
CA ILE A 183 -5.17 -14.50 -5.36
C ILE A 183 -4.25 -14.73 -6.57
N SER A 184 -2.98 -15.01 -6.30
CA SER A 184 -1.90 -15.10 -7.29
C SER A 184 -1.13 -16.42 -7.17
N PRO A 185 -1.79 -17.58 -7.33
CA PRO A 185 -1.14 -18.89 -7.16
C PRO A 185 -0.02 -19.15 -8.18
N ASP A 186 -0.06 -18.48 -9.33
CA ASP A 186 0.92 -18.57 -10.41
C ASP A 186 1.86 -17.34 -10.46
N THR A 187 2.07 -16.68 -9.31
CA THR A 187 2.95 -15.50 -9.24
C THR A 187 4.34 -15.77 -9.82
N SER A 188 4.84 -14.81 -10.60
CA SER A 188 6.23 -14.81 -11.07
C SER A 188 7.21 -14.37 -9.99
N GLY A 189 6.73 -14.01 -8.80
CA GLY A 189 7.60 -13.82 -7.65
C GLY A 189 7.05 -12.83 -6.65
N ILE A 190 7.59 -12.91 -5.45
CA ILE A 190 7.28 -11.99 -4.37
C ILE A 190 8.55 -11.20 -4.05
N PHE A 191 8.49 -9.89 -4.21
CA PHE A 191 9.58 -8.98 -3.89
C PHE A 191 9.33 -8.37 -2.51
N VAL A 192 10.15 -8.75 -1.54
CA VAL A 192 10.17 -8.18 -0.20
C VAL A 192 11.12 -7.00 -0.18
N VAL A 193 10.58 -5.78 -0.11
CA VAL A 193 11.31 -4.52 -0.34
C VAL A 193 11.95 -4.00 0.96
N GLY A 194 12.49 -4.90 1.79
CA GLY A 194 13.24 -4.58 3.02
C GLY A 194 12.42 -4.63 4.32
N ASP A 195 13.11 -4.48 5.45
CA ASP A 195 12.56 -4.48 6.82
C ASP A 195 11.70 -5.72 7.11
N MET A 196 12.25 -6.90 6.79
CA MET A 196 11.68 -8.20 7.16
C MET A 196 11.76 -8.41 8.68
N THR A 197 12.85 -7.94 9.25
CA THR A 197 13.17 -8.01 10.68
C THR A 197 12.93 -6.68 11.36
N ASP A 198 12.69 -6.66 12.67
CA ASP A 198 12.62 -5.40 13.42
C ASP A 198 13.96 -5.00 14.05
N HIS A 199 14.86 -5.97 14.29
CA HIS A 199 16.14 -5.72 14.96
C HIS A 199 17.34 -6.33 14.24
N GLY A 200 17.14 -7.01 13.11
CA GLY A 200 18.21 -7.66 12.36
C GLY A 200 18.74 -8.92 13.07
N TYR A 201 17.89 -9.56 13.88
CA TYR A 201 18.25 -10.79 14.59
C TYR A 201 17.88 -12.04 13.81
N ALA A 202 18.66 -13.10 14.02
CA ALA A 202 18.50 -14.39 13.35
C ALA A 202 17.08 -14.98 13.55
N GLU A 203 16.56 -14.86 14.76
CA GLU A 203 15.26 -15.40 15.16
C GLU A 203 14.09 -14.74 14.40
N GLU A 204 14.24 -13.49 13.98
CA GLU A 204 13.22 -12.74 13.23
C GLU A 204 13.18 -13.20 11.75
N TYR A 205 14.34 -13.53 11.17
CA TYR A 205 14.39 -14.20 9.87
C TYR A 205 13.81 -15.62 9.94
N GLU A 206 14.10 -16.37 11.01
CA GLU A 206 13.54 -17.71 11.22
C GLU A 206 12.02 -17.67 11.33
N GLU A 207 11.46 -16.65 11.99
CA GLU A 207 10.03 -16.39 12.03
C GLU A 207 9.45 -16.18 10.63
N MET A 208 10.05 -15.31 9.81
CA MET A 208 9.62 -15.09 8.43
C MET A 208 9.60 -16.39 7.62
N LEU A 209 10.70 -17.15 7.67
CA LEU A 209 10.81 -18.42 6.94
C LEU A 209 9.81 -19.46 7.45
N SER A 210 9.50 -19.46 8.75
CA SER A 210 8.46 -20.32 9.32
C SER A 210 7.07 -19.95 8.80
N ILE A 211 6.74 -18.66 8.70
CA ILE A 211 5.47 -18.20 8.11
C ILE A 211 5.38 -18.66 6.65
N ILE A 212 6.42 -18.42 5.85
CA ILE A 212 6.47 -18.82 4.44
C ILE A 212 6.30 -20.34 4.31
N ALA A 213 7.00 -21.13 5.12
CA ALA A 213 6.89 -22.59 5.08
C ALA A 213 5.51 -23.10 5.50
N ASN A 214 4.82 -22.40 6.41
CA ASN A 214 3.45 -22.73 6.82
C ASN A 214 2.45 -22.46 5.69
N ILE A 215 2.57 -21.31 5.02
CA ILE A 215 1.69 -20.92 3.92
C ILE A 215 1.99 -21.70 2.65
N TYR A 216 3.26 -22.02 2.38
CA TYR A 216 3.71 -22.73 1.19
C TYR A 216 4.43 -24.03 1.59
N PRO A 217 3.72 -25.06 2.09
CA PRO A 217 4.34 -26.32 2.48
C PRO A 217 4.95 -27.08 1.29
N GLU A 218 4.44 -26.79 0.08
CA GLU A 218 4.93 -27.30 -1.20
C GLU A 218 4.92 -26.14 -2.20
N ASN A 219 5.83 -26.16 -3.17
CA ASN A 219 5.91 -25.18 -4.26
C ASN A 219 5.98 -23.72 -3.77
N VAL A 220 6.96 -23.42 -2.91
CA VAL A 220 7.26 -22.04 -2.51
C VAL A 220 7.58 -21.21 -3.78
N PRO A 221 6.92 -20.06 -4.01
CA PRO A 221 7.25 -19.20 -5.14
C PRO A 221 8.66 -18.63 -5.00
N ASP A 222 9.21 -18.10 -6.09
CA ASP A 222 10.46 -17.34 -6.00
C ASP A 222 10.23 -16.08 -5.14
N ILE A 223 11.03 -15.90 -4.09
CA ILE A 223 10.98 -14.72 -3.22
C ILE A 223 12.33 -14.01 -3.28
N TYR A 224 12.28 -12.71 -3.58
CA TYR A 224 13.43 -11.85 -3.71
C TYR A 224 13.42 -10.81 -2.59
N TYR A 225 14.57 -10.59 -1.98
CA TYR A 225 14.70 -9.78 -0.77
C TYR A 225 15.62 -8.59 -1.04
N ALA A 226 15.14 -7.39 -0.73
CA ALA A 226 15.96 -6.19 -0.59
C ALA A 226 16.40 -6.02 0.88
N ILE A 227 17.51 -5.33 1.09
CA ILE A 227 17.98 -4.95 2.44
C ILE A 227 17.33 -3.62 2.81
N GLY A 228 16.62 -3.59 3.93
CA GLY A 228 16.18 -2.40 4.64
C GLY A 228 17.10 -2.01 5.79
N ASN A 229 16.70 -1.00 6.56
CA ASN A 229 17.53 -0.52 7.67
C ASN A 229 17.36 -1.32 8.95
N HIS A 230 16.26 -2.04 9.13
CA HIS A 230 16.05 -2.92 10.27
C HIS A 230 16.79 -4.26 10.17
N GLU A 231 17.29 -4.64 8.99
CA GLU A 231 18.21 -5.78 8.84
C GLU A 231 19.57 -5.58 9.52
N SER A 232 19.79 -4.41 10.16
CA SER A 232 21.00 -4.10 10.91
C SER A 232 20.72 -3.50 12.29
N TYR A 233 21.61 -3.79 13.24
CA TYR A 233 21.58 -3.18 14.59
C TYR A 233 22.83 -2.36 14.88
N THR A 234 22.73 -1.50 15.90
CA THR A 234 23.81 -0.57 16.26
C THR A 234 25.09 -1.32 16.63
N GLY A 235 26.19 -1.00 15.94
CA GLY A 235 27.51 -1.58 16.17
C GLY A 235 27.80 -2.84 15.36
N GLN A 236 26.85 -3.33 14.57
CA GLN A 236 27.08 -4.40 13.60
C GLN A 236 27.93 -3.91 12.44
N THR A 237 28.89 -4.72 11.99
CA THR A 237 29.62 -4.43 10.75
C THR A 237 28.78 -4.79 9.52
N TYR A 238 29.07 -4.16 8.38
CA TYR A 238 28.41 -4.51 7.12
C TYR A 238 28.63 -5.98 6.71
N GLU A 239 29.80 -6.54 6.99
CA GLU A 239 30.12 -7.93 6.67
C GLU A 239 29.29 -8.91 7.51
N GLU A 240 29.10 -8.63 8.81
CA GLU A 240 28.22 -9.43 9.69
C GLU A 240 26.76 -9.35 9.24
N MET A 241 26.28 -8.15 8.91
CA MET A 241 24.93 -7.92 8.38
C MET A 241 24.69 -8.72 7.09
N LEU A 242 25.60 -8.62 6.11
CA LEU A 242 25.50 -9.37 4.86
C LEU A 242 25.61 -10.88 5.07
N THR A 243 26.47 -11.34 5.97
CA THR A 243 26.62 -12.77 6.26
C THR A 243 25.31 -13.33 6.80
N LEU A 244 24.64 -12.60 7.70
CA LEU A 244 23.35 -13.01 8.24
C LEU A 244 22.26 -12.97 7.16
N PHE A 245 22.17 -11.87 6.41
CA PHE A 245 21.22 -11.72 5.32
C PHE A 245 21.37 -12.85 4.28
N ALA A 246 22.60 -13.17 3.88
CA ALA A 246 22.88 -14.26 2.94
C ALA A 246 22.51 -15.64 3.50
N ALA A 247 22.68 -15.87 4.81
CA ALA A 247 22.34 -17.13 5.45
C ALA A 247 20.83 -17.45 5.39
N TYR A 248 19.97 -16.42 5.45
CA TYR A 248 18.52 -16.58 5.48
C TYR A 248 17.83 -16.33 4.14
N THR A 249 18.42 -15.52 3.25
CA THR A 249 17.83 -15.17 1.95
C THR A 249 18.55 -15.81 0.75
N GLY A 250 19.74 -16.37 0.96
CA GLY A 250 20.60 -16.87 -0.12
C GLY A 250 21.32 -15.79 -0.93
N ASN A 251 21.09 -14.50 -0.64
CA ASN A 251 21.69 -13.39 -1.39
C ASN A 251 23.02 -12.94 -0.76
N GLU A 252 24.14 -13.25 -1.43
CA GLU A 252 25.49 -12.87 -0.97
C GLU A 252 25.81 -11.38 -1.13
N ARG A 253 24.92 -10.60 -1.79
CA ARG A 253 25.10 -9.18 -2.06
C ARG A 253 23.83 -8.41 -1.73
N ALA A 254 24.01 -7.15 -1.34
CA ALA A 254 22.91 -6.20 -1.12
C ALA A 254 22.16 -5.82 -2.41
N TYR A 255 22.75 -6.09 -3.58
CA TYR A 255 22.17 -5.77 -4.87
C TYR A 255 22.47 -6.85 -5.90
N TYR A 256 21.48 -7.14 -6.73
CA TYR A 256 21.50 -8.19 -7.74
C TYR A 256 20.37 -7.98 -8.75
N SER A 257 20.42 -8.69 -9.87
CA SER A 257 19.37 -8.68 -10.87
C SER A 257 18.93 -10.10 -11.18
N VAL A 258 17.68 -10.24 -11.61
CA VAL A 258 17.12 -11.49 -12.11
C VAL A 258 16.38 -11.23 -13.42
N ASP A 259 16.53 -12.16 -14.36
CA ASP A 259 15.75 -12.20 -15.59
C ASP A 259 14.62 -13.21 -15.42
N LYS A 260 13.38 -12.73 -15.53
CA LYS A 260 12.20 -13.60 -15.42
C LYS A 260 11.11 -13.11 -16.36
N GLU A 261 10.41 -14.03 -17.02
CA GLU A 261 9.40 -13.70 -18.04
C GLU A 261 9.89 -12.77 -19.17
N GLY A 262 11.20 -12.78 -19.46
CA GLY A 262 11.81 -11.87 -20.43
C GLY A 262 12.02 -10.44 -19.91
N THR A 263 11.75 -10.19 -18.63
CA THR A 263 11.88 -8.88 -17.98
C THR A 263 13.00 -8.85 -16.96
N LYS A 264 13.68 -7.70 -16.90
CA LYS A 264 14.73 -7.43 -15.91
C LYS A 264 14.10 -6.95 -14.61
N PHE A 265 14.42 -7.63 -13.52
CA PHE A 265 14.14 -7.18 -12.16
C PHE A 265 15.48 -6.88 -11.46
N ILE A 266 15.55 -5.75 -10.77
CA ILE A 266 16.79 -5.26 -10.14
C ILE A 266 16.51 -4.95 -8.68
N VAL A 267 17.25 -5.59 -7.78
CA VAL A 267 17.22 -5.28 -6.36
C VAL A 267 18.45 -4.46 -6.01
N LEU A 268 18.22 -3.34 -5.33
CA LEU A 268 19.23 -2.44 -4.78
C LEU A 268 19.16 -2.49 -3.26
N GLY A 269 20.29 -2.17 -2.62
CA GLY A 269 20.38 -2.18 -1.17
C GLY A 269 21.59 -1.41 -0.67
N SER A 270 21.56 -1.02 0.60
CA SER A 270 22.66 -0.28 1.20
C SER A 270 23.95 -1.10 1.18
N VAL A 271 25.07 -0.47 0.81
CA VAL A 271 26.43 -1.05 0.89
C VAL A 271 27.12 -0.73 2.21
N LYS A 272 26.35 -0.30 3.21
CA LYS A 272 26.78 -0.12 4.59
C LYS A 272 25.69 -0.56 5.56
N ALA A 273 26.12 -1.13 6.69
CA ALA A 273 25.26 -1.30 7.85
C ALA A 273 24.94 0.07 8.44
N SER A 274 23.78 0.20 9.07
CA SER A 274 23.35 1.47 9.63
C SER A 274 24.15 1.81 10.91
N ASP A 275 24.78 2.98 10.95
CA ASP A 275 25.48 3.48 12.16
C ASP A 275 24.50 3.67 13.35
N THR A 276 23.24 3.94 13.03
CA THR A 276 22.09 4.07 13.94
C THR A 276 20.86 3.56 13.22
N VAL A 277 19.97 2.80 13.86
CA VAL A 277 18.71 2.35 13.23
C VAL A 277 17.95 3.54 12.66
N GLY A 278 17.43 3.42 11.43
CA GLY A 278 16.17 4.07 11.10
C GLY A 278 16.05 4.95 9.85
N VAL A 279 17.09 5.25 9.05
CA VAL A 279 16.85 6.05 7.82
C VAL A 279 17.86 5.85 6.70
N ARG A 280 19.15 5.61 6.98
CA ARG A 280 20.19 5.86 5.96
C ARG A 280 20.37 4.70 4.97
N CYS A 281 20.41 5.06 3.68
CA CYS A 281 20.84 4.20 2.59
C CYS A 281 22.07 4.80 1.88
N GLU A 282 23.10 3.98 1.68
CA GLU A 282 24.24 4.33 0.85
C GLU A 282 24.36 3.31 -0.29
N LEU A 283 24.22 3.74 -1.55
CA LEU A 283 24.32 2.83 -2.70
C LEU A 283 25.77 2.70 -3.16
N GLY A 284 26.48 3.81 -3.17
CA GLY A 284 27.88 3.88 -3.60
C GLY A 284 28.04 3.80 -5.11
N SER A 285 29.15 4.36 -5.62
CA SER A 285 29.38 4.50 -7.06
C SER A 285 29.48 3.16 -7.80
N ALA A 286 29.99 2.10 -7.17
CA ALA A 286 30.08 0.79 -7.79
C ALA A 286 28.70 0.20 -8.11
N GLN A 287 27.76 0.29 -7.17
CA GLN A 287 26.38 -0.18 -7.37
C GLN A 287 25.65 0.69 -8.38
N LEU A 288 25.80 2.02 -8.34
CA LEU A 288 25.15 2.93 -9.29
C LEU A 288 25.63 2.73 -10.73
N ASN A 289 26.95 2.52 -10.92
CA ASN A 289 27.50 2.18 -12.24
C ASN A 289 27.01 0.81 -12.72
N TRP A 290 26.89 -0.16 -11.81
CA TRP A 290 26.34 -1.48 -12.12
C TRP A 290 24.85 -1.39 -12.48
N LEU A 291 24.06 -0.58 -11.78
CA LEU A 291 22.65 -0.33 -12.11
C LEU A 291 22.51 0.24 -13.53
N GLU A 292 23.32 1.23 -13.89
CA GLU A 292 23.30 1.81 -15.23
C GLU A 292 23.67 0.78 -16.31
N GLU A 293 24.58 -0.15 -16.00
CA GLU A 293 24.88 -1.30 -16.88
C GLU A 293 23.66 -2.20 -17.07
N GLN A 294 23.02 -2.61 -15.98
CA GLN A 294 21.85 -3.49 -16.04
C GLN A 294 20.68 -2.87 -16.80
N LEU A 295 20.45 -1.57 -16.60
CA LEU A 295 19.43 -0.83 -17.34
C LEU A 295 19.77 -0.70 -18.83
N ARG A 296 21.06 -0.52 -19.16
CA ARG A 296 21.51 -0.51 -20.56
C ARG A 296 21.33 -1.88 -21.23
N GLU A 297 21.61 -2.96 -20.50
CA GLU A 297 21.44 -4.34 -20.98
C GLU A 297 19.96 -4.70 -21.20
N ALA A 298 19.07 -4.24 -20.31
CA ALA A 298 17.62 -4.45 -20.44
C ALA A 298 17.01 -3.71 -21.64
N GLY A 299 17.64 -2.63 -22.11
CA GLY A 299 17.10 -1.79 -23.17
C GLY A 299 16.03 -0.82 -22.66
N LYS A 300 15.39 -0.12 -23.60
CA LYS A 300 14.39 0.94 -23.28
C LYS A 300 12.97 0.60 -23.73
N ASP A 301 12.81 -0.50 -24.43
CA ASP A 301 11.54 -0.87 -25.08
C ASP A 301 10.65 -1.70 -24.13
N ASP A 302 11.27 -2.44 -23.21
CA ASP A 302 10.57 -3.27 -22.22
C ASP A 302 10.58 -2.63 -20.83
N ALA A 303 9.56 -2.92 -20.02
CA ALA A 303 9.52 -2.49 -18.63
C ALA A 303 10.69 -3.07 -17.83
N VAL A 304 11.22 -2.29 -16.89
CA VAL A 304 12.20 -2.74 -15.90
C VAL A 304 11.69 -2.43 -14.51
N PHE A 305 11.74 -3.40 -13.60
CA PHE A 305 11.29 -3.22 -12.23
C PHE A 305 12.48 -3.18 -11.28
N ILE A 306 12.54 -2.14 -10.45
CA ILE A 306 13.62 -1.90 -9.51
C ILE A 306 13.04 -1.86 -8.11
N PHE A 307 13.73 -2.45 -7.15
CA PHE A 307 13.34 -2.51 -5.75
C PHE A 307 14.45 -1.94 -4.89
N LEU A 308 14.12 -0.94 -4.09
CA LEU A 308 15.04 -0.33 -3.12
C LEU A 308 14.23 0.01 -1.88
N HIS A 309 14.69 -0.38 -0.70
CA HIS A 309 13.93 -0.15 0.52
C HIS A 309 13.61 1.34 0.74
N GLN A 310 14.62 2.23 0.77
CA GLN A 310 14.38 3.64 1.04
C GLN A 310 14.08 4.49 -0.22
N PRO A 311 13.05 5.35 -0.19
CA PRO A 311 12.71 6.21 -1.32
C PRO A 311 13.70 7.37 -1.52
N PRO A 312 13.90 7.81 -2.78
CA PRO A 312 14.45 9.12 -3.08
C PRO A 312 13.51 10.25 -2.60
N LYS A 313 14.08 11.40 -2.26
CA LYS A 313 13.34 12.59 -1.78
C LYS A 313 12.29 13.02 -2.80
N ASN A 314 11.09 13.39 -2.33
CA ASN A 314 9.99 13.89 -3.18
C ASN A 314 9.62 12.92 -4.31
N THR A 315 9.50 11.63 -4.00
CA THR A 315 8.98 10.62 -4.94
C THR A 315 7.62 10.11 -4.52
N VAL A 316 7.50 9.66 -3.28
CA VAL A 316 6.30 8.99 -2.77
C VAL A 316 5.95 9.45 -1.36
N SER A 317 4.76 9.12 -0.87
CA SER A 317 4.28 9.39 0.49
C SER A 317 5.33 9.01 1.55
N GLY A 318 5.55 9.90 2.51
CA GLY A 318 6.60 9.81 3.54
C GLY A 318 7.94 10.42 3.11
N SER A 319 8.16 10.66 1.81
CA SER A 319 9.38 11.31 1.28
C SER A 319 9.15 12.77 0.84
N LEU A 320 7.93 13.31 1.00
CA LEU A 320 7.52 14.61 0.45
C LEU A 320 7.94 15.77 1.36
N THR A 321 9.02 16.45 0.99
CA THR A 321 9.56 17.59 1.74
C THR A 321 8.61 18.81 1.77
N SER A 322 7.72 18.93 0.78
CA SER A 322 6.66 19.95 0.75
C SER A 322 5.66 19.80 1.90
N LEU A 323 5.48 18.58 2.41
CA LEU A 323 4.64 18.24 3.56
C LEU A 323 5.46 18.06 4.84
N GLY A 324 6.73 18.49 4.83
CA GLY A 324 7.65 18.30 5.94
C GLY A 324 8.00 16.83 6.25
N GLN A 325 7.67 15.89 5.37
CA GLN A 325 7.99 14.48 5.57
C GLN A 325 9.50 14.22 5.36
N THR A 326 10.08 13.36 6.20
CA THR A 326 11.53 13.15 6.25
C THR A 326 11.96 11.68 6.17
N TRP A 327 11.07 10.77 5.78
CA TRP A 327 11.32 9.32 5.72
C TRP A 327 11.89 8.91 4.35
N TYR A 328 12.72 9.78 3.77
CA TYR A 328 13.60 9.42 2.65
C TYR A 328 14.93 8.93 3.21
N GLY A 329 15.59 7.98 2.54
CA GLY A 329 16.79 7.37 3.11
C GLY A 329 18.12 7.78 2.49
N LEU A 330 18.08 8.32 1.27
CA LEU A 330 19.28 8.72 0.55
C LEU A 330 19.74 10.11 0.99
N ASN A 331 21.06 10.25 1.17
CA ASN A 331 21.65 11.59 1.28
C ASN A 331 21.58 12.32 -0.08
N ASP A 332 21.77 13.64 -0.08
CA ASP A 332 21.62 14.47 -1.29
C ASP A 332 22.49 14.02 -2.48
N SER A 333 23.68 13.50 -2.21
CA SER A 333 24.60 13.03 -3.26
C SER A 333 24.13 11.72 -3.89
N GLU A 334 23.74 10.76 -3.05
CA GLU A 334 23.24 9.45 -3.48
C GLU A 334 21.89 9.60 -4.19
N ASP A 335 20.98 10.42 -3.66
CA ASP A 335 19.69 10.76 -4.27
C ASP A 335 19.91 11.36 -5.67
N ALA A 336 20.74 12.39 -5.77
CA ALA A 336 21.03 13.04 -7.05
C ALA A 336 21.72 12.10 -8.05
N ALA A 337 22.52 11.14 -7.58
CA ALA A 337 23.19 10.17 -8.44
C ALA A 337 22.21 9.11 -8.95
N LEU A 338 21.36 8.54 -8.09
CA LEU A 338 20.31 7.60 -8.48
C LEU A 338 19.31 8.25 -9.45
N ARG A 339 18.81 9.44 -9.11
CA ARG A 339 17.90 10.23 -9.97
C ARG A 339 18.50 10.49 -11.35
N ARG A 340 19.81 10.70 -11.45
CA ARG A 340 20.50 10.92 -12.75
C ARG A 340 20.47 9.68 -13.62
N VAL A 341 20.64 8.50 -13.03
CA VAL A 341 20.54 7.22 -13.75
C VAL A 341 19.11 7.02 -14.21
N LEU A 342 18.13 7.06 -13.29
CA LEU A 342 16.73 6.75 -13.57
C LEU A 342 16.09 7.66 -14.64
N LYS A 343 16.44 8.95 -14.68
CA LYS A 343 15.97 9.88 -15.73
C LYS A 343 16.30 9.46 -17.15
N ASN A 344 17.32 8.62 -17.35
CA ASN A 344 17.67 8.12 -18.68
C ASN A 344 16.88 6.87 -19.09
N TYR A 345 16.09 6.28 -18.17
CA TYR A 345 15.36 5.03 -18.35
C TYR A 345 13.90 5.19 -17.90
N PRO A 346 13.07 5.91 -18.68
CA PRO A 346 11.67 6.11 -18.34
C PRO A 346 10.80 4.84 -18.38
N ASN A 347 11.35 3.74 -18.91
CA ASN A 347 10.78 2.40 -18.84
C ASN A 347 10.98 1.70 -17.49
N ALA A 348 11.76 2.31 -16.57
CA ALA A 348 11.97 1.78 -15.24
C ALA A 348 10.84 2.19 -14.28
N THR A 349 10.47 1.27 -13.40
CA THR A 349 9.57 1.51 -12.27
C THR A 349 10.29 1.13 -10.98
N LEU A 350 10.45 2.07 -10.06
CA LEU A 350 11.08 1.88 -8.75
C LEU A 350 10.02 1.70 -7.66
N PHE A 351 10.04 0.55 -6.99
CA PHE A 351 9.24 0.26 -5.79
C PHE A 351 10.10 0.47 -4.54
N THR A 352 9.53 1.19 -3.57
CA THR A 352 10.19 1.47 -2.29
C THR A 352 9.26 1.29 -1.10
N GLY A 353 9.80 0.76 0.00
CA GLY A 353 9.11 0.64 1.29
C GLY A 353 9.54 1.78 2.23
N HIS A 354 9.93 1.42 3.45
CA HIS A 354 10.54 2.28 4.49
C HIS A 354 9.61 3.33 5.09
N THR A 355 8.74 3.95 4.30
CA THR A 355 7.92 5.05 4.80
C THR A 355 6.77 4.55 5.63
N HIS A 356 6.19 3.38 5.28
CA HIS A 356 4.97 2.84 5.85
C HIS A 356 3.72 3.70 5.62
N TRP A 357 3.78 4.75 4.79
CA TRP A 357 2.57 5.51 4.48
C TRP A 357 1.58 4.62 3.75
N HIS A 358 0.30 4.67 4.11
CA HIS A 358 -0.73 3.86 3.44
C HIS A 358 -0.90 4.27 1.97
N LEU A 359 -1.38 3.35 1.13
CA LEU A 359 -1.42 3.48 -0.33
C LEU A 359 -2.47 4.48 -0.86
N GLU A 360 -3.34 4.99 0.01
CA GLU A 360 -4.31 6.06 -0.28
C GLU A 360 -3.87 7.41 0.33
N SER A 361 -2.60 7.53 0.75
CA SER A 361 -1.99 8.80 1.19
C SER A 361 -1.73 9.76 0.03
N GLU A 362 -1.31 10.99 0.34
CA GLU A 362 -0.86 11.96 -0.67
C GLU A 362 0.35 11.43 -1.47
N GLN A 363 0.21 11.37 -2.80
CA GLN A 363 1.23 10.93 -3.76
C GLN A 363 1.92 9.59 -3.40
N PRO A 364 1.18 8.46 -3.38
CA PRO A 364 1.74 7.13 -3.13
C PRO A 364 2.50 6.58 -4.36
N ALA A 365 2.26 7.20 -5.53
CA ALA A 365 2.96 6.96 -6.77
C ALA A 365 3.31 8.29 -7.44
N LEU A 366 4.41 8.31 -8.20
CA LEU A 366 4.82 9.41 -9.07
C LEU A 366 5.16 8.85 -10.45
N PHE A 367 4.41 9.29 -11.46
CA PHE A 367 4.63 8.91 -12.84
C PHE A 367 5.69 9.81 -13.50
N GLY A 368 6.61 9.19 -14.22
CA GLY A 368 7.74 9.87 -14.85
C GLY A 368 7.40 10.54 -16.18
N GLU A 369 6.21 10.29 -16.75
CA GLU A 369 5.72 10.89 -17.99
C GLU A 369 6.70 10.79 -19.18
N GLY A 370 7.38 9.66 -19.31
CA GLY A 370 8.41 9.45 -20.34
C GLY A 370 9.70 10.26 -20.15
N LYS A 371 9.84 11.01 -19.05
CA LYS A 371 10.98 11.90 -18.74
C LYS A 371 11.77 11.45 -17.51
N ASP A 372 11.19 10.58 -16.70
CA ASP A 372 11.79 9.96 -15.53
C ASP A 372 11.23 8.54 -15.39
N ALA A 373 11.77 7.76 -14.44
CA ALA A 373 11.17 6.50 -14.01
C ALA A 373 9.83 6.75 -13.30
N ASN A 374 9.01 5.70 -13.16
CA ASN A 374 7.87 5.70 -12.25
C ASN A 374 8.34 5.31 -10.84
N PHE A 375 7.68 5.84 -9.81
CA PHE A 375 8.01 5.57 -8.40
C PHE A 375 6.76 5.14 -7.66
N PHE A 376 6.85 4.08 -6.86
CA PHE A 376 5.74 3.52 -6.09
C PHE A 376 6.16 3.24 -4.66
N ASN A 377 5.34 3.68 -3.71
CA ASN A 377 5.37 3.24 -2.33
C ASN A 377 4.73 1.85 -2.23
N THR A 378 5.36 0.93 -1.51
CA THR A 378 4.78 -0.39 -1.21
C THR A 378 3.95 -0.42 0.08
N ALA A 379 3.87 0.71 0.80
CA ALA A 379 3.34 0.82 2.15
C ALA A 379 4.06 -0.13 3.12
N SER A 380 3.33 -0.79 4.01
CA SER A 380 3.88 -1.71 5.00
C SER A 380 2.85 -2.76 5.40
N VAL A 381 3.32 -3.99 5.55
CA VAL A 381 2.51 -5.10 6.07
C VAL A 381 2.42 -5.02 7.59
N GLY A 382 3.49 -4.64 8.27
CA GLY A 382 3.56 -4.63 9.73
C GLY A 382 2.62 -3.60 10.36
N TYR A 383 2.67 -2.34 9.92
CA TYR A 383 1.84 -1.23 10.41
C TYR A 383 1.95 -0.01 9.50
N LEU A 384 0.96 0.88 9.54
CA LEU A 384 0.86 2.00 8.60
C LEU A 384 1.00 3.37 9.28
N TRP A 385 1.36 4.36 8.47
CA TRP A 385 1.41 5.77 8.81
C TRP A 385 0.59 6.61 7.84
N GLN A 386 0.26 7.83 8.26
CA GLN A 386 -0.42 8.83 7.44
C GLN A 386 0.01 10.25 7.82
N GLY A 387 -0.34 11.20 6.96
CA GLY A 387 -0.27 12.64 7.26
C GLY A 387 1.08 13.29 6.94
N GLU A 388 1.33 14.43 7.57
CA GLU A 388 2.49 15.29 7.32
C GLU A 388 3.62 15.07 8.34
N GLY A 389 4.80 15.63 8.08
CA GLY A 389 5.89 15.64 9.05
C GLY A 389 6.39 14.24 9.41
N ALA A 390 6.44 13.94 10.71
CA ALA A 390 6.82 12.62 11.21
C ALA A 390 5.73 11.55 11.04
N GLY A 391 4.53 11.92 10.60
CA GLY A 391 3.37 11.04 10.47
C GLY A 391 2.62 10.78 11.78
N SER A 392 1.48 10.13 11.63
CA SER A 392 0.69 9.52 12.72
C SER A 392 0.28 8.11 12.33
N ALA A 393 0.09 7.24 13.33
CA ALA A 393 -0.30 5.85 13.10
C ALA A 393 -1.62 5.75 12.30
N TYR A 394 -1.66 4.78 11.41
CA TYR A 394 -2.81 4.41 10.60
C TYR A 394 -3.07 2.91 10.76
N ALA A 395 -4.34 2.52 10.75
CA ALA A 395 -4.72 1.12 10.90
C ALA A 395 -4.72 0.40 9.55
N GLY A 396 -4.26 -0.84 9.54
CA GLY A 396 -4.25 -1.70 8.36
C GLY A 396 -2.89 -2.37 8.14
N SER A 397 -2.85 -3.16 7.08
CA SER A 397 -1.72 -3.90 6.55
C SER A 397 -1.83 -3.91 5.03
N GLU A 398 -0.85 -3.39 4.30
CA GLU A 398 -0.99 -3.14 2.86
C GLU A 398 0.20 -3.67 2.05
N GLY A 399 -0.06 -3.92 0.76
CA GLY A 399 0.94 -4.33 -0.21
C GLY A 399 0.43 -4.23 -1.66
N LEU A 400 1.31 -4.51 -2.62
CA LEU A 400 1.03 -4.33 -4.04
C LEU A 400 0.98 -5.65 -4.81
N PHE A 401 0.04 -5.71 -5.75
CA PHE A 401 -0.03 -6.70 -6.82
C PHE A 401 0.23 -5.99 -8.13
N VAL A 402 1.25 -6.44 -8.87
CA VAL A 402 1.67 -5.84 -10.14
C VAL A 402 1.36 -6.81 -11.26
N GLU A 403 0.53 -6.38 -12.20
CA GLU A 403 0.13 -7.16 -13.37
C GLU A 403 0.74 -6.54 -14.62
N VAL A 404 1.48 -7.34 -15.37
CA VAL A 404 2.16 -6.90 -16.59
C VAL A 404 1.38 -7.41 -17.79
N TYR A 405 0.84 -6.47 -18.55
CA TYR A 405 0.10 -6.73 -19.78
C TYR A 405 0.93 -6.35 -20.99
N LYS A 406 0.57 -6.85 -22.17
CA LYS A 406 1.28 -6.54 -23.42
C LYS A 406 1.46 -5.04 -23.65
N ASP A 407 0.45 -4.23 -23.35
CA ASP A 407 0.44 -2.81 -23.70
C ASP A 407 0.61 -1.88 -22.48
N TYR A 408 0.43 -2.38 -21.25
CA TYR A 408 0.48 -1.57 -20.03
C TYR A 408 0.86 -2.39 -18.80
N VAL A 409 1.16 -1.71 -17.70
CA VAL A 409 1.35 -2.30 -16.37
C VAL A 409 0.25 -1.77 -15.45
N VAL A 410 -0.31 -2.65 -14.63
CA VAL A 410 -1.26 -2.30 -13.58
C VAL A 410 -0.63 -2.55 -12.23
N VAL A 411 -0.72 -1.60 -11.31
CA VAL A 411 -0.27 -1.72 -9.92
C VAL A 411 -1.47 -1.54 -9.00
N ARG A 412 -1.78 -2.57 -8.21
CA ARG A 412 -3.00 -2.64 -7.39
C ARG A 412 -2.64 -2.76 -5.92
N GLY A 413 -3.11 -1.81 -5.12
CA GLY A 413 -3.00 -1.83 -3.66
C GLY A 413 -4.05 -2.75 -3.04
N ARG A 414 -3.61 -3.54 -2.06
CA ARG A 414 -4.47 -4.43 -1.29
C ARG A 414 -4.29 -4.17 0.19
N GLU A 415 -5.40 -4.14 0.93
CA GLU A 415 -5.41 -4.09 2.38
C GLU A 415 -5.77 -5.47 2.93
N PHE A 416 -4.80 -6.09 3.58
CA PHE A 416 -4.84 -7.50 3.95
C PHE A 416 -5.78 -7.75 5.13
N GLU A 417 -5.91 -6.85 6.11
CA GLU A 417 -6.79 -7.12 7.27
C GLU A 417 -8.27 -7.17 6.88
N ARG A 418 -8.70 -6.31 5.95
CA ARG A 418 -10.07 -6.31 5.41
C ARG A 418 -10.24 -7.28 4.25
N GLY A 419 -9.15 -7.73 3.63
CA GLY A 419 -9.19 -8.56 2.42
C GLY A 419 -9.76 -7.81 1.21
N GLN A 420 -9.52 -6.50 1.12
CA GLN A 420 -10.09 -5.65 0.07
C GLN A 420 -9.00 -5.02 -0.81
N TRP A 421 -9.29 -4.85 -2.08
CA TRP A 421 -8.57 -3.96 -2.98
C TRP A 421 -8.87 -2.51 -2.62
N LEU A 422 -7.84 -1.67 -2.63
CA LEU A 422 -7.96 -0.25 -2.36
C LEU A 422 -8.35 0.47 -3.64
N SER A 423 -9.57 1.01 -3.72
CA SER A 423 -10.05 1.73 -4.89
C SER A 423 -9.25 2.97 -5.21
N GLY A 424 -8.70 3.66 -4.19
CA GLY A 424 -7.80 4.80 -4.38
C GLY A 424 -6.37 4.43 -4.78
N ALA A 425 -6.02 3.13 -4.80
CA ALA A 425 -4.68 2.64 -5.15
C ALA A 425 -4.74 1.60 -6.28
N GLN A 426 -5.41 1.93 -7.39
CA GLN A 426 -5.40 1.15 -8.62
C GLN A 426 -4.75 1.99 -9.72
N TYR A 427 -3.55 1.63 -10.16
CA TYR A 427 -2.76 2.43 -11.10
C TYR A 427 -2.53 1.70 -12.42
N VAL A 428 -2.46 2.45 -13.53
CA VAL A 428 -2.09 1.95 -14.86
C VAL A 428 -1.14 2.91 -15.57
N PHE A 429 -0.14 2.36 -16.26
CA PHE A 429 0.73 3.12 -17.14
C PHE A 429 1.15 2.28 -18.35
N LEU A 430 1.34 2.92 -19.50
CA LEU A 430 1.66 2.24 -20.75
C LEU A 430 3.05 1.62 -20.71
N GLN A 431 3.19 0.45 -21.33
CA GLN A 431 4.50 -0.08 -21.64
C GLN A 431 5.17 0.76 -22.73
N PRO A 432 6.50 0.94 -22.71
CA PRO A 432 7.20 1.69 -23.75
C PRO A 432 6.99 1.10 -25.16
N SER A 433 6.87 -0.22 -25.25
CA SER A 433 6.62 -0.99 -26.47
C SER A 433 5.20 -0.81 -27.06
N ALA A 434 4.25 -0.23 -26.32
CA ALA A 434 2.86 -0.03 -26.77
C ALA A 434 2.68 1.10 -27.82
N GLY A 435 3.78 1.73 -28.25
CA GLY A 435 3.79 2.87 -29.17
C GLY A 435 4.15 2.57 -30.64
N GLU A 436 4.18 1.29 -31.07
CA GLU A 436 4.38 0.91 -32.48
C GLU A 436 3.10 0.72 -33.29
#